data_AF-A0A2N3A2L7-F1
#
_entry.id   AF-A0A2N3A2L7-F1
#
_cell.length_a   1.000
_cell.length_b   1.000
_cell.length_c   1.000
_cell.angle_alpha   90.00
_cell.angle_beta   90.00
_cell.angle_gamma   90.00
#
_symmetry.space_group_name_H-M   'P 1'
#
loop_
_entity.id
_entity.type
_entity.pdbx_description
1 polymer ?
#
loop_
_entity_poly.entity_id
_entity_poly.type
_entity_poly.pdbx_seq_one_letter_code
_entity_poly.pdbx_strand_id
1 'polypeptide(L)'
;MEHKESELLVYSPVVNARINYIFQLILGELVGIDYHLVTDNLLFNSFQGAKLNYSASQIEDSIQIVPAGLLDEKGINSHQLRFIHYTDHKVPFPVYHKNADFPFDLFSAAFFMVTRYEEYLPYIQDNYGRFSALSSIAVQNDFLHIPVVNRWADDLGRLLKTKFPQVELRDKEYTFLPTIDIDAAWAYKNKGLIRTIGGCLKSLLTGDFSDFRRRLKVLSGLANDPFDTFELLKELHQNLDVKPLYFILFAGYGLNDKNIPTNNAAFQVLVKSLADYARIGIHPSYASNSNSELLEEEIGNLSAVLHMDIRASRQHFLKISMPATYRNLIENDITDDYTMGFAARPGFRAGICSTFKWYDLESEVVTNLKIHPFAIMDGTLRDYMSVDASEAMNHIQPLIDEVKNANGTFISLWHNESLSDENRWKGWVDVYKDLICSASDNK
;
A
#
# COMPACT_ATOMS: atom_id res chain seq x y z
N MET A 1 33.27 18.51 -11.22
CA MET A 1 32.28 19.13 -10.31
C MET A 1 32.84 18.97 -8.92
N GLU A 2 32.95 20.04 -8.13
CA GLU A 2 33.32 19.90 -6.71
C GLU A 2 32.14 19.22 -5.99
N HIS A 3 32.36 17.98 -5.55
CA HIS A 3 31.44 17.29 -4.65
C HIS A 3 31.50 18.00 -3.30
N LYS A 4 30.35 18.36 -2.74
CA LYS A 4 30.32 19.04 -1.43
C LYS A 4 30.62 18.04 -0.33
N GLU A 5 31.30 18.47 0.73
CA GLU A 5 31.60 17.63 1.90
C GLU A 5 30.35 17.06 2.60
N SER A 6 29.18 17.62 2.33
CA SER A 6 27.88 17.18 2.86
C SER A 6 27.23 16.02 2.08
N GLU A 7 27.77 15.62 0.93
CA GLU A 7 27.19 14.58 0.06
C GLU A 7 27.81 13.19 0.33
N LEU A 8 27.01 12.12 0.16
CA LEU A 8 27.49 10.75 0.25
C LEU A 8 28.06 10.27 -1.08
N LEU A 9 29.33 9.87 -1.12
CA LEU A 9 29.88 9.19 -2.28
C LEU A 9 29.65 7.68 -2.16
N VAL A 10 28.98 7.09 -3.14
CA VAL A 10 28.67 5.66 -3.19
C VAL A 10 29.48 5.01 -4.30
N TYR A 11 30.29 4.01 -3.97
CA TYR A 11 31.01 3.21 -4.96
C TYR A 11 30.28 1.91 -5.25
N SER A 12 30.10 1.60 -6.53
CA SER A 12 29.75 0.26 -6.98
C SER A 12 30.49 -0.08 -8.27
N PRO A 13 31.03 -1.30 -8.44
CA PRO A 13 31.72 -1.70 -9.66
C PRO A 13 30.82 -1.72 -10.90
N VAL A 14 29.50 -1.82 -10.70
CA VAL A 14 28.49 -1.89 -11.75
C VAL A 14 27.43 -0.83 -11.45
N VAL A 15 26.91 -0.19 -12.50
CA VAL A 15 25.75 0.69 -12.41
C VAL A 15 24.71 0.20 -13.40
N ASN A 16 23.50 -0.05 -12.91
CA ASN A 16 22.37 -0.53 -13.69
C ASN A 16 21.05 0.02 -13.13
N ALA A 17 19.93 -0.32 -13.77
CA ALA A 17 18.60 0.17 -13.39
C ALA A 17 18.20 -0.25 -11.96
N ARG A 18 18.51 -1.48 -11.53
CA ARG A 18 18.21 -1.98 -10.18
C ARG A 18 18.96 -1.21 -9.10
N ILE A 19 20.27 -1.01 -9.29
CA ILE A 19 21.13 -0.26 -8.36
C ILE A 19 20.65 1.19 -8.26
N ASN A 20 20.45 1.87 -9.39
CA ASN A 20 19.97 3.25 -9.40
C ASN A 20 18.61 3.38 -8.69
N TYR A 21 17.69 2.47 -8.97
CA TYR A 21 16.37 2.46 -8.34
C TYR A 21 16.45 2.28 -6.82
N ILE A 22 17.14 1.24 -6.36
CA ILE A 22 17.12 0.91 -4.94
C ILE A 22 17.98 1.87 -4.11
N PHE A 23 19.07 2.39 -4.67
CA PHE A 23 19.84 3.44 -4.00
C PHE A 23 19.03 4.72 -3.90
N GLN A 24 18.27 5.09 -4.94
CA GLN A 24 17.39 6.25 -4.87
C GLN A 24 16.32 6.08 -3.79
N LEU A 25 15.68 4.92 -3.72
CA LEU A 25 14.67 4.64 -2.69
C LEU A 25 15.29 4.64 -1.28
N ILE A 26 16.33 3.86 -1.05
CA ILE A 26 16.91 3.72 0.29
C ILE A 26 17.66 4.99 0.72
N LEU A 27 18.62 5.47 -0.07
CA LEU A 27 19.47 6.61 0.31
C LEU A 27 18.74 7.94 0.10
N GLY A 28 18.20 8.14 -1.10
CA GLY A 28 17.60 9.42 -1.50
C GLY A 28 16.27 9.72 -0.82
N GLU A 29 15.41 8.71 -0.66
CA GLU A 29 14.04 8.89 -0.16
C GLU A 29 13.90 8.49 1.32
N LEU A 30 14.35 7.29 1.73
CA LEU A 30 14.13 6.79 3.09
C LEU A 30 15.18 7.25 4.11
N VAL A 31 16.46 7.32 3.74
CA VAL A 31 17.53 7.90 4.58
C VAL A 31 17.52 9.42 4.48
N GLY A 32 17.12 9.96 3.32
CA GLY A 32 17.02 11.40 3.10
C GLY A 32 18.36 12.08 2.85
N ILE A 33 19.31 11.40 2.20
CA ILE A 33 20.65 11.93 1.90
C ILE A 33 20.86 12.11 0.40
N ASP A 34 21.51 13.20 0.01
CA ASP A 34 21.97 13.39 -1.36
C ASP A 34 23.26 12.61 -1.58
N TYR A 35 23.32 11.86 -2.69
CA TYR A 35 24.42 10.95 -2.95
C TYR A 35 24.84 10.98 -4.42
N HIS A 36 26.10 10.59 -4.66
CA HIS A 36 26.69 10.43 -5.99
C HIS A 36 27.21 9.02 -6.16
N LEU A 37 26.76 8.33 -7.22
CA LEU A 37 27.22 6.98 -7.55
C LEU A 37 28.42 7.02 -8.48
N VAL A 38 29.50 6.32 -8.13
CA VAL A 38 30.74 6.25 -8.91
C VAL A 38 31.21 4.81 -9.11
N THR A 39 31.83 4.55 -10.27
CA THR A 39 32.51 3.28 -10.59
C THR A 39 34.03 3.39 -10.55
N ASP A 40 34.57 4.62 -10.43
CA ASP A 40 36.00 4.88 -10.37
C ASP A 40 36.51 4.72 -8.92
N ASN A 41 37.26 3.65 -8.70
CA ASN A 41 37.86 3.34 -7.41
C ASN A 41 38.92 4.39 -6.98
N LEU A 42 39.64 5.01 -7.92
CA LEU A 42 40.63 6.06 -7.59
C LEU A 42 39.93 7.31 -7.07
N LEU A 43 38.85 7.73 -7.75
CA LEU A 43 38.01 8.84 -7.31
C LEU A 43 37.45 8.57 -5.90
N PHE A 44 36.89 7.37 -5.68
CA PHE A 44 36.33 6.99 -4.39
C PHE A 44 37.35 6.98 -3.25
N ASN A 45 38.56 6.44 -3.48
CA ASN A 45 39.61 6.43 -2.47
C ASN A 45 40.13 7.83 -2.14
N SER A 46 40.18 8.73 -3.13
CA SER A 46 40.65 10.10 -2.93
C SER A 46 39.66 10.99 -2.17
N PHE A 47 38.38 10.62 -2.14
CA PHE A 47 37.33 11.39 -1.48
C PHE A 47 37.43 11.34 0.05
N GLN A 48 37.34 12.50 0.69
CA GLN A 48 37.54 12.70 2.14
C GLN A 48 36.22 12.85 2.93
N GLY A 49 35.06 12.78 2.25
CA GLY A 49 33.75 12.89 2.88
C GLY A 49 33.13 11.53 3.25
N ALA A 50 31.81 11.52 3.43
CA ALA A 50 31.06 10.30 3.72
C ALA A 50 31.12 9.32 2.53
N LYS A 51 31.43 8.05 2.83
CA LYS A 51 31.62 7.01 1.81
C LYS A 51 30.83 5.75 2.12
N LEU A 52 30.16 5.22 1.11
CA LEU A 52 29.55 3.89 1.12
C LEU A 52 30.13 3.05 -0.02
N ASN A 53 30.70 1.91 0.32
CA ASN A 53 31.23 0.94 -0.62
C ASN A 53 30.24 -0.23 -0.78
N TYR A 54 29.63 -0.33 -1.95
CA TYR A 54 28.81 -1.46 -2.37
C TYR A 54 29.60 -2.38 -3.32
N SER A 55 30.49 -3.21 -2.74
CA SER A 55 31.30 -4.17 -3.48
C SER A 55 31.83 -5.31 -2.59
N ALA A 56 32.46 -6.32 -3.19
CA ALA A 56 33.17 -7.37 -2.46
C ALA A 56 34.58 -6.96 -2.00
N SER A 57 35.14 -5.89 -2.59
CA SER A 57 36.46 -5.37 -2.21
C SER A 57 36.32 -4.54 -0.94
N GLN A 58 37.19 -4.78 0.04
CA GLN A 58 37.24 -3.94 1.23
C GLN A 58 37.92 -2.61 0.91
N ILE A 59 37.29 -1.51 1.30
CA ILE A 59 37.86 -0.16 1.19
C ILE A 59 37.76 0.51 2.56
N GLU A 60 38.90 0.98 3.07
CA GLU A 60 38.98 1.65 4.37
C GLU A 60 38.20 2.97 4.38
N ASP A 61 37.86 3.45 5.58
CA ASP A 61 37.12 4.70 5.79
C ASP A 61 35.79 4.81 5.02
N SER A 62 35.10 3.69 4.82
CA SER A 62 33.79 3.63 4.17
C SER A 62 32.84 2.68 4.90
N ILE A 63 31.53 2.90 4.79
CA ILE A 63 30.54 1.87 5.16
C ILE A 63 30.59 0.77 4.10
N GLN A 64 30.79 -0.48 4.51
CA GLN A 64 30.88 -1.64 3.65
C GLN A 64 29.56 -2.41 3.61
N ILE A 65 28.89 -2.42 2.46
CA ILE A 65 27.78 -3.34 2.16
C ILE A 65 28.21 -4.24 1.02
N VAL A 66 28.18 -5.56 1.24
CA VAL A 66 28.65 -6.52 0.24
C VAL A 66 27.46 -7.01 -0.60
N PRO A 67 27.53 -6.97 -1.93
CA PRO A 67 26.46 -7.44 -2.80
C PRO A 67 26.26 -8.96 -2.68
N ALA A 68 25.01 -9.39 -2.59
CA ALA A 68 24.60 -10.80 -2.66
C ALA A 68 24.32 -11.28 -4.10
N GLY A 69 24.38 -10.37 -5.08
CA GLY A 69 24.32 -10.66 -6.51
C GLY A 69 22.98 -10.34 -7.19
N LEU A 70 21.86 -10.22 -6.45
CA LEU A 70 20.54 -9.97 -7.03
C LEU A 70 20.50 -8.71 -7.91
N LEU A 71 21.16 -7.63 -7.48
CA LEU A 71 21.16 -6.37 -8.22
C LEU A 71 21.99 -6.42 -9.50
N ASP A 72 22.88 -7.40 -9.66
CA ASP A 72 23.69 -7.60 -10.88
C ASP A 72 22.98 -8.46 -11.92
N GLU A 73 21.92 -9.17 -11.52
CA GLU A 73 21.15 -10.03 -12.41
C GLU A 73 20.29 -9.24 -13.39
N LYS A 74 19.93 -9.91 -14.49
CA LYS A 74 18.93 -9.45 -15.46
C LYS A 74 17.77 -10.42 -15.49
N GLY A 75 16.56 -9.88 -15.59
CA GLY A 75 15.35 -10.70 -15.65
C GLY A 75 15.04 -11.37 -14.31
N ILE A 76 14.15 -12.35 -14.37
CA ILE A 76 13.49 -12.90 -13.17
C ILE A 76 13.94 -14.35 -12.99
N ASN A 77 14.73 -14.59 -11.94
CA ASN A 77 15.33 -15.87 -11.63
C ASN A 77 14.76 -16.41 -10.30
N SER A 78 14.64 -17.73 -10.20
CA SER A 78 14.24 -18.35 -8.94
C SER A 78 15.40 -18.34 -7.95
N HIS A 79 15.18 -17.75 -6.76
CA HIS A 79 16.17 -17.74 -5.68
C HIS A 79 15.75 -18.67 -4.54
N GLN A 80 16.68 -19.53 -4.10
CA GLN A 80 16.54 -20.22 -2.81
C GLN A 80 17.05 -19.29 -1.70
N LEU A 81 16.14 -18.46 -1.18
CA LEU A 81 16.49 -17.50 -0.13
C LEU A 81 16.85 -18.21 1.17
N ARG A 82 17.99 -17.81 1.74
CA ARG A 82 18.37 -18.13 3.11
C ARG A 82 18.06 -16.95 4.00
N PHE A 83 17.68 -17.23 5.24
CA PHE A 83 17.36 -16.21 6.23
C PHE A 83 18.30 -16.33 7.43
N ILE A 84 18.72 -15.19 7.94
CA ILE A 84 19.44 -15.05 9.21
C ILE A 84 18.66 -14.12 10.13
N HIS A 85 18.90 -14.19 11.44
CA HIS A 85 18.36 -13.22 12.37
C HIS A 85 19.18 -11.93 12.31
N TYR A 86 18.48 -10.80 12.22
CA TYR A 86 19.03 -9.45 12.35
C TYR A 86 18.11 -8.67 13.29
N THR A 87 18.70 -8.11 14.35
CA THR A 87 17.97 -7.48 15.45
C THR A 87 16.87 -8.39 16.02
N ASP A 88 15.63 -8.15 15.65
CA ASP A 88 14.39 -8.72 16.15
C ASP A 88 13.60 -9.47 15.07
N HIS A 89 14.08 -9.52 13.82
CA HIS A 89 13.41 -10.18 12.70
C HIS A 89 14.39 -10.97 11.83
N LYS A 90 13.87 -11.69 10.83
CA LYS A 90 14.68 -12.42 9.86
C LYS A 90 14.90 -11.60 8.60
N VAL A 91 16.10 -11.67 8.05
CA VAL A 91 16.49 -10.97 6.81
C VAL A 91 16.98 -11.95 5.74
N PRO A 92 16.62 -11.74 4.47
CA PRO A 92 17.14 -12.52 3.34
C PRO A 92 18.53 -12.02 2.92
N PHE A 93 19.15 -12.69 1.94
CA PHE A 93 20.45 -12.33 1.35
C PHE A 93 21.61 -12.22 2.36
N PRO A 94 21.86 -13.24 3.20
CA PRO A 94 22.94 -13.19 4.17
C PRO A 94 24.32 -13.08 3.51
N VAL A 95 25.20 -12.34 4.15
CA VAL A 95 26.58 -12.10 3.73
C VAL A 95 27.51 -12.54 4.87
N TYR A 96 28.52 -13.36 4.54
CA TYR A 96 29.47 -13.91 5.52
C TYR A 96 30.86 -13.23 5.45
N HIS A 97 30.90 -11.99 4.98
CA HIS A 97 32.13 -11.22 4.82
C HIS A 97 32.49 -10.53 6.15
N LYS A 98 33.70 -10.78 6.67
CA LYS A 98 34.11 -10.37 8.03
C LYS A 98 34.02 -8.87 8.30
N ASN A 99 34.19 -8.06 7.24
CA ASN A 99 34.25 -6.61 7.33
C ASN A 99 33.01 -5.92 6.76
N ALA A 100 31.91 -6.67 6.55
CA ALA A 100 30.63 -6.06 6.17
C ALA A 100 29.98 -5.41 7.40
N ASP A 101 29.51 -4.17 7.26
CA ASP A 101 28.81 -3.46 8.35
C ASP A 101 27.38 -4.00 8.56
N PHE A 102 26.82 -4.68 7.56
CA PHE A 102 25.56 -5.42 7.65
C PHE A 102 25.79 -6.92 7.41
N PRO A 103 25.09 -7.81 8.15
CA PRO A 103 25.23 -9.26 7.95
C PRO A 103 24.44 -9.78 6.73
N PHE A 104 23.85 -8.90 5.94
CA PHE A 104 23.08 -9.19 4.75
C PHE A 104 23.21 -8.06 3.73
N ASP A 105 22.91 -8.35 2.46
CA ASP A 105 22.82 -7.32 1.43
C ASP A 105 21.48 -6.58 1.56
N LEU A 106 21.53 -5.47 2.28
CA LEU A 106 20.39 -4.59 2.54
C LEU A 106 19.71 -4.11 1.25
N PHE A 107 20.49 -3.79 0.20
CA PHE A 107 19.92 -3.27 -1.04
C PHE A 107 19.26 -4.40 -1.85
N SER A 108 19.86 -5.58 -1.94
CA SER A 108 19.19 -6.75 -2.55
C SER A 108 17.92 -7.14 -1.79
N ALA A 109 17.98 -7.15 -0.45
CA ALA A 109 16.83 -7.46 0.39
C ALA A 109 15.68 -6.45 0.18
N ALA A 110 15.98 -5.15 0.22
CA ALA A 110 14.99 -4.11 -0.01
C ALA A 110 14.42 -4.17 -1.43
N PHE A 111 15.26 -4.34 -2.45
CA PHE A 111 14.82 -4.49 -3.84
C PHE A 111 13.86 -5.67 -4.00
N PHE A 112 14.20 -6.84 -3.44
CA PHE A 112 13.33 -8.02 -3.49
C PHE A 112 11.95 -7.74 -2.88
N MET A 113 11.91 -7.03 -1.76
CA MET A 113 10.67 -6.69 -1.05
C MET A 113 9.80 -5.71 -1.85
N VAL A 114 10.36 -4.57 -2.27
CA VAL A 114 9.57 -3.47 -2.88
C VAL A 114 9.17 -3.76 -4.32
N THR A 115 9.96 -4.53 -5.05
CA THR A 115 9.58 -4.99 -6.41
C THR A 115 8.55 -6.10 -6.38
N ARG A 116 8.22 -6.65 -5.19
CA ARG A 116 7.38 -7.84 -5.03
C ARG A 116 7.90 -8.99 -5.89
N TYR A 117 9.21 -9.21 -5.87
CA TYR A 117 9.90 -10.16 -6.75
C TYR A 117 9.25 -11.56 -6.75
N GLU A 118 8.79 -12.01 -5.57
CA GLU A 118 8.08 -13.30 -5.39
C GLU A 118 6.78 -13.43 -6.21
N GLU A 119 6.14 -12.34 -6.61
CA GLU A 119 4.89 -12.33 -7.37
C GLU A 119 5.10 -12.45 -8.89
N TYR A 120 6.36 -12.40 -9.35
CA TYR A 120 6.71 -12.71 -10.74
C TYR A 120 7.15 -14.17 -10.93
N LEU A 121 7.36 -14.90 -9.84
CA LEU A 121 7.66 -16.33 -9.85
C LEU A 121 6.37 -17.14 -9.76
N PRO A 122 6.36 -18.45 -10.10
CA PRO A 122 5.18 -19.27 -9.90
C PRO A 122 4.71 -19.25 -8.44
N TYR A 123 3.46 -18.83 -8.18
CA TYR A 123 2.90 -18.68 -6.84
C TYR A 123 1.50 -19.31 -6.70
N ILE A 124 1.11 -19.55 -5.46
CA ILE A 124 -0.23 -20.03 -5.12
C ILE A 124 -1.20 -18.84 -5.09
N GLN A 125 -2.20 -18.92 -5.95
CA GLN A 125 -3.30 -17.95 -5.99
C GLN A 125 -4.37 -18.30 -4.95
N ASP A 126 -5.00 -17.27 -4.38
CA ASP A 126 -6.22 -17.43 -3.63
C ASP A 126 -7.47 -17.51 -4.53
N ASN A 127 -8.66 -17.60 -3.94
CA ASN A 127 -9.93 -17.72 -4.67
C ASN A 127 -10.25 -16.55 -5.60
N TYR A 128 -9.56 -15.41 -5.46
CA TYR A 128 -9.72 -14.22 -6.30
C TYR A 128 -8.53 -14.05 -7.27
N GLY A 129 -7.69 -15.07 -7.41
CA GLY A 129 -6.52 -15.04 -8.28
C GLY A 129 -5.44 -14.08 -7.79
N ARG A 130 -5.37 -13.80 -6.48
CA ARG A 130 -4.38 -12.89 -5.86
C ARG A 130 -3.21 -13.70 -5.30
N PHE A 131 -2.05 -13.07 -5.16
CA PHE A 131 -0.94 -13.67 -4.43
C PHE A 131 -1.33 -13.94 -2.97
N SER A 132 -1.17 -15.19 -2.52
CA SER A 132 -1.54 -15.62 -1.17
C SER A 132 -0.58 -15.07 -0.11
N ALA A 133 -1.11 -14.41 0.93
CA ALA A 133 -0.31 -13.91 2.05
C ALA A 133 0.51 -15.03 2.74
N LEU A 134 -0.05 -16.25 2.84
CA LEU A 134 0.63 -17.40 3.47
C LEU A 134 1.84 -17.88 2.68
N SER A 135 1.88 -17.61 1.39
CA SER A 135 3.03 -17.92 0.52
C SER A 135 4.11 -16.86 0.60
N SER A 136 3.84 -15.68 1.20
CA SER A 136 4.82 -14.60 1.27
C SER A 136 5.98 -14.95 2.19
N ILE A 137 7.18 -14.52 1.81
CA ILE A 137 8.36 -14.68 2.68
C ILE A 137 8.20 -13.96 4.01
N ALA A 138 7.43 -12.86 4.04
CA ALA A 138 7.17 -12.06 5.23
C ALA A 138 6.30 -12.79 6.26
N VAL A 139 5.30 -13.55 5.82
CA VAL A 139 4.50 -14.40 6.72
C VAL A 139 5.29 -15.64 7.14
N GLN A 140 5.98 -16.29 6.20
CA GLN A 140 6.75 -17.52 6.50
C GLN A 140 7.88 -17.28 7.51
N ASN A 141 8.40 -16.06 7.57
CA ASN A 141 9.50 -15.67 8.46
C ASN A 141 9.07 -14.69 9.56
N ASP A 142 7.77 -14.51 9.76
CA ASP A 142 7.16 -13.76 10.87
C ASP A 142 7.65 -12.30 10.99
N PHE A 143 7.73 -11.59 9.86
CA PHE A 143 8.07 -10.16 9.84
C PHE A 143 7.06 -9.29 9.07
N LEU A 144 5.92 -9.85 8.65
CA LEU A 144 4.88 -9.10 7.92
C LEU A 144 4.41 -7.85 8.67
N HIS A 145 4.39 -7.88 10.00
CA HIS A 145 3.94 -6.77 10.84
C HIS A 145 4.98 -5.65 10.98
N ILE A 146 6.15 -5.77 10.34
CA ILE A 146 7.28 -4.84 10.45
C ILE A 146 7.53 -4.19 9.08
N PRO A 147 7.66 -2.85 8.98
CA PRO A 147 8.08 -2.18 7.76
C PRO A 147 9.61 -2.31 7.61
N VAL A 148 10.08 -3.55 7.38
CA VAL A 148 11.50 -3.92 7.40
C VAL A 148 12.38 -3.05 6.51
N VAL A 149 11.89 -2.63 5.34
CA VAL A 149 12.63 -1.76 4.41
C VAL A 149 12.86 -0.37 5.01
N ASN A 150 11.86 0.19 5.70
CA ASN A 150 12.02 1.44 6.44
C ASN A 150 13.04 1.28 7.57
N ARG A 151 12.93 0.21 8.37
CA ARG A 151 13.85 -0.05 9.49
C ARG A 151 15.29 -0.21 9.02
N TRP A 152 15.52 -0.95 7.93
CA TRP A 152 16.84 -1.11 7.34
C TRP A 152 17.42 0.23 6.86
N ALA A 153 16.61 1.10 6.26
CA ALA A 153 17.03 2.45 5.92
C ALA A 153 17.39 3.28 7.17
N ASP A 154 16.61 3.19 8.24
CA ASP A 154 16.91 3.88 9.50
C ASP A 154 18.19 3.36 10.17
N ASP A 155 18.44 2.04 10.14
CA ASP A 155 19.69 1.43 10.57
C ASP A 155 20.87 1.98 9.79
N LEU A 156 20.74 2.09 8.46
CA LEU A 156 21.78 2.65 7.59
C LEU A 156 22.01 4.14 7.87
N GLY A 157 20.95 4.92 8.06
CA GLY A 157 21.03 6.34 8.43
C GLY A 157 21.73 6.55 9.78
N ARG A 158 21.43 5.72 10.78
CA ARG A 158 22.13 5.73 12.08
C ARG A 158 23.60 5.38 11.94
N LEU A 159 23.93 4.39 11.13
CA LEU A 159 25.33 4.03 10.87
C LEU A 159 26.07 5.17 10.15
N LEU A 160 25.45 5.80 9.16
CA LEU A 160 25.99 6.98 8.47
C LEU A 160 26.30 8.11 9.45
N LYS A 161 25.36 8.52 10.30
CA LYS A 161 25.59 9.56 11.32
C LYS A 161 26.67 9.18 12.34
N THR A 162 26.79 7.89 12.67
CA THR A 162 27.80 7.41 13.61
C THR A 162 29.21 7.48 13.01
N LYS A 163 29.36 7.08 11.74
CA LYS A 163 30.66 7.03 11.06
C LYS A 163 31.08 8.38 10.47
N PHE A 164 30.10 9.19 10.06
CA PHE A 164 30.27 10.48 9.41
C PHE A 164 29.35 11.53 10.08
N PRO A 165 29.72 12.07 11.26
CA PRO A 165 28.87 12.99 12.03
C PRO A 165 28.50 14.29 11.32
N GLN A 166 29.23 14.66 10.27
CA GLN A 166 28.97 15.84 9.44
C GLN A 166 27.83 15.65 8.43
N VAL A 167 27.34 14.42 8.25
CA VAL A 167 26.26 14.12 7.31
C VAL A 167 24.94 14.66 7.84
N GLU A 168 24.29 15.47 7.03
CA GLU A 168 22.91 15.91 7.26
C GLU A 168 21.94 14.97 6.56
N LEU A 169 20.97 14.47 7.33
CA LEU A 169 19.88 13.65 6.82
C LEU A 169 18.60 14.48 6.88
N ARG A 170 17.78 14.43 5.84
CA ARG A 170 16.46 15.06 5.84
C ARG A 170 15.57 14.40 6.89
N ASP A 171 14.90 15.23 7.70
CA ASP A 171 13.89 14.75 8.64
C ASP A 171 12.69 14.17 7.88
N LYS A 172 12.11 13.12 8.47
CA LYS A 172 10.91 12.47 7.97
C LYS A 172 9.77 12.74 8.93
N GLU A 173 8.57 12.90 8.40
CA GLU A 173 7.37 13.13 9.20
C GLU A 173 6.40 11.97 9.02
N TYR A 174 5.94 11.44 10.15
CA TYR A 174 4.82 10.52 10.17
C TYR A 174 3.57 11.19 9.57
N THR A 175 2.82 10.44 8.76
CA THR A 175 1.57 10.89 8.17
C THR A 175 0.49 9.81 8.30
N PHE A 176 -0.77 10.23 8.42
CA PHE A 176 -1.92 9.34 8.42
C PHE A 176 -2.83 9.64 7.22
N LEU A 177 -3.23 8.58 6.51
CA LEU A 177 -4.19 8.65 5.41
C LEU A 177 -5.28 7.57 5.58
N PRO A 178 -6.49 7.92 6.05
CA PRO A 178 -7.62 7.02 5.98
C PRO A 178 -8.13 6.95 4.55
N THR A 179 -8.42 5.73 4.10
CA THR A 179 -8.97 5.48 2.77
C THR A 179 -10.26 4.69 2.87
N ILE A 180 -11.27 5.08 2.08
CA ILE A 180 -12.60 4.50 2.13
C ILE A 180 -12.99 3.95 0.77
N ASP A 181 -13.27 2.66 0.69
CA ASP A 181 -13.77 2.00 -0.52
C ASP A 181 -15.30 2.01 -0.51
N ILE A 182 -15.89 2.49 -1.60
CA ILE A 182 -17.34 2.55 -1.80
C ILE A 182 -17.73 1.50 -2.84
N ASP A 183 -17.90 0.26 -2.39
CA ASP A 183 -18.43 -0.85 -3.21
C ASP A 183 -19.91 -0.64 -3.52
N ALA A 184 -20.65 -0.14 -2.53
CA ALA A 184 -22.06 0.19 -2.66
C ALA A 184 -22.41 1.35 -1.73
N ALA A 185 -22.85 2.47 -2.32
CA ALA A 185 -23.28 3.63 -1.56
C ALA A 185 -24.52 3.38 -0.68
N TRP A 186 -25.39 2.45 -1.07
CA TRP A 186 -26.61 2.11 -0.33
C TRP A 186 -26.84 0.60 -0.30
N ALA A 187 -27.40 0.08 0.79
CA ALA A 187 -27.84 -1.31 0.92
C ALA A 187 -29.15 -1.55 0.16
N TYR A 188 -30.09 -0.60 0.22
CA TYR A 188 -31.43 -0.75 -0.35
C TYR A 188 -31.81 0.38 -1.31
N LYS A 189 -31.54 1.63 -0.96
CA LYS A 189 -31.90 2.79 -1.79
C LYS A 189 -31.16 2.78 -3.13
N ASN A 190 -31.74 3.44 -4.13
CA ASN A 190 -31.09 3.74 -5.42
C ASN A 190 -30.61 2.54 -6.27
N LYS A 191 -30.94 1.29 -5.90
CA LYS A 191 -30.56 0.07 -6.65
C LYS A 191 -31.43 -0.24 -7.89
N GLY A 192 -32.48 0.54 -8.13
CA GLY A 192 -33.46 0.31 -9.19
C GLY A 192 -34.53 -0.72 -8.84
N LEU A 193 -35.68 -0.64 -9.52
CA LEU A 193 -36.89 -1.39 -9.16
C LEU A 193 -36.71 -2.92 -9.24
N ILE A 194 -36.03 -3.42 -10.26
CA ILE A 194 -35.83 -4.86 -10.47
C ILE A 194 -35.02 -5.47 -9.33
N ARG A 195 -33.92 -4.82 -8.91
CA ARG A 195 -33.09 -5.29 -7.79
C ARG A 195 -33.83 -5.21 -6.45
N THR A 196 -34.65 -4.18 -6.27
CA THR A 196 -35.50 -4.05 -5.08
C THR A 196 -36.49 -5.20 -4.97
N ILE A 197 -37.21 -5.50 -6.06
CA ILE A 197 -38.19 -6.60 -6.13
C ILE A 197 -37.49 -7.96 -5.94
N GLY A 198 -36.37 -8.19 -6.63
CA GLY A 198 -35.58 -9.42 -6.49
C GLY A 198 -35.03 -9.61 -5.08
N GLY A 199 -34.57 -8.54 -4.43
CA GLY A 199 -34.14 -8.57 -3.04
C GLY A 199 -35.28 -8.93 -2.08
N CYS A 200 -36.45 -8.30 -2.25
CA CYS A 200 -37.64 -8.65 -1.47
C CYS A 200 -38.03 -10.12 -1.64
N LEU A 201 -38.08 -10.61 -2.88
CA LEU A 201 -38.44 -12.01 -3.18
C LEU A 201 -37.42 -12.98 -2.57
N LYS A 202 -36.12 -12.69 -2.69
CA LYS A 202 -35.06 -13.49 -2.08
C LYS A 202 -35.24 -13.59 -0.58
N SER A 203 -35.42 -12.47 0.12
CA SER A 203 -35.55 -12.46 1.58
C SER A 203 -36.80 -13.21 2.06
N LEU A 204 -37.91 -13.14 1.30
CA LEU A 204 -39.10 -13.94 1.57
C LEU A 204 -38.87 -15.44 1.34
N LEU A 205 -38.18 -15.81 0.25
CA LEU A 205 -37.87 -17.22 -0.07
C LEU A 205 -36.84 -17.83 0.89
N THR A 206 -35.89 -17.05 1.41
CA THR A 206 -34.90 -17.51 2.39
C THR A 206 -35.40 -17.40 3.84
N GLY A 207 -36.61 -16.88 4.06
CA GLY A 207 -37.20 -16.70 5.39
C GLY A 207 -36.57 -15.57 6.23
N ASP A 208 -35.79 -14.67 5.62
CA ASP A 208 -35.18 -13.51 6.29
C ASP A 208 -36.18 -12.36 6.38
N PHE A 209 -37.19 -12.54 7.24
CA PHE A 209 -38.22 -11.54 7.46
C PHE A 209 -37.67 -10.25 8.11
N SER A 210 -36.52 -10.32 8.77
CA SER A 210 -35.79 -9.16 9.31
C SER A 210 -35.31 -8.24 8.20
N ASP A 211 -34.57 -8.76 7.22
CA ASP A 211 -34.09 -7.99 6.05
C ASP A 211 -35.27 -7.41 5.27
N PHE A 212 -36.32 -8.23 5.03
CA PHE A 212 -37.49 -7.77 4.30
C PHE A 212 -38.16 -6.56 4.98
N ARG A 213 -38.42 -6.63 6.30
CA ARG A 213 -39.00 -5.51 7.05
C ARG A 213 -38.08 -4.30 7.08
N ARG A 214 -36.76 -4.50 7.21
CA ARG A 214 -35.77 -3.42 7.19
C ARG A 214 -35.81 -2.70 5.85
N ARG A 215 -35.72 -3.45 4.75
CA ARG A 215 -35.80 -2.93 3.37
C ARG A 215 -37.05 -2.08 3.15
N LEU A 216 -38.22 -2.56 3.58
CA LEU A 216 -39.47 -1.78 3.48
C LEU A 216 -39.40 -0.46 4.27
N LYS A 217 -38.92 -0.49 5.52
CA LYS A 217 -38.78 0.73 6.33
C LYS A 217 -37.83 1.74 5.69
N VAL A 218 -36.71 1.28 5.15
CA VAL A 218 -35.72 2.16 4.50
C VAL A 218 -36.30 2.78 3.23
N LEU A 219 -36.97 1.98 2.39
CA LEU A 219 -37.57 2.44 1.14
C LEU A 219 -38.77 3.36 1.37
N SER A 220 -39.50 3.20 2.48
CA SER A 220 -40.60 4.08 2.88
C SER A 220 -40.13 5.32 3.65
N GLY A 221 -38.83 5.51 3.86
CA GLY A 221 -38.27 6.64 4.60
C GLY A 221 -38.46 6.59 6.13
N LEU A 222 -38.91 5.44 6.68
CA LEU A 222 -39.07 5.24 8.13
C LEU A 222 -37.76 4.85 8.83
N ALA A 223 -36.69 4.60 8.07
CA ALA A 223 -35.36 4.30 8.58
C ALA A 223 -34.28 4.79 7.61
N ASN A 224 -33.09 5.06 8.12
CA ASN A 224 -31.91 5.35 7.31
C ASN A 224 -31.39 4.09 6.62
N ASP A 225 -30.76 4.26 5.46
CA ASP A 225 -30.10 3.15 4.79
C ASP A 225 -28.79 2.85 5.54
N PRO A 226 -28.51 1.59 5.90
CA PRO A 226 -27.37 1.27 6.75
C PRO A 226 -26.00 1.58 6.11
N PHE A 227 -25.90 1.66 4.78
CA PHE A 227 -24.63 1.98 4.11
C PHE A 227 -24.45 3.48 3.88
N ASP A 228 -25.48 4.28 4.19
CA ASP A 228 -25.46 5.74 4.08
C ASP A 228 -24.78 6.35 5.32
N THR A 229 -23.48 6.11 5.43
CA THR A 229 -22.63 6.49 6.58
C THR A 229 -21.77 7.73 6.30
N PHE A 230 -22.01 8.40 5.18
CA PHE A 230 -21.15 9.48 4.66
C PHE A 230 -21.11 10.71 5.57
N GLU A 231 -22.23 11.07 6.21
CA GLU A 231 -22.24 12.18 7.16
C GLU A 231 -21.42 11.85 8.42
N LEU A 232 -21.55 10.62 8.95
CA LEU A 232 -20.73 10.15 10.07
C LEU A 232 -19.24 10.20 9.70
N LEU A 233 -18.87 9.68 8.54
CA LEU A 233 -17.49 9.72 8.04
C LEU A 233 -16.96 11.15 7.97
N LYS A 234 -17.74 12.05 7.36
CA LYS A 234 -17.40 13.47 7.23
C LYS A 234 -17.20 14.14 8.59
N GLU A 235 -18.11 13.93 9.54
CA GLU A 235 -17.99 14.47 10.90
C GLU A 235 -16.72 13.97 11.59
N LEU A 236 -16.46 12.66 11.54
CA LEU A 236 -15.27 12.05 12.15
C LEU A 236 -13.97 12.61 11.57
N HIS A 237 -13.90 12.76 10.25
CA HIS A 237 -12.72 13.31 9.56
C HIS A 237 -12.52 14.80 9.82
N GLN A 238 -13.59 15.60 9.80
CA GLN A 238 -13.52 17.04 10.07
C GLN A 238 -13.09 17.36 11.50
N ASN A 239 -13.55 16.56 12.48
CA ASN A 239 -13.19 16.76 13.88
C ASN A 239 -11.68 16.58 14.18
N LEU A 240 -10.98 15.82 13.34
CA LEU A 240 -9.54 15.53 13.49
C LEU A 240 -8.67 16.20 12.41
N ASP A 241 -9.25 17.05 11.56
CA ASP A 241 -8.59 17.67 10.39
C ASP A 241 -7.88 16.66 9.47
N VAL A 242 -8.48 15.47 9.32
CA VAL A 242 -7.94 14.41 8.46
C VAL A 242 -8.67 14.44 7.12
N LYS A 243 -7.91 14.42 6.03
CA LYS A 243 -8.46 14.39 4.66
C LYS A 243 -8.45 12.96 4.11
N PRO A 244 -9.62 12.31 3.99
CA PRO A 244 -9.68 10.96 3.45
C PRO A 244 -9.49 10.92 1.93
N LEU A 245 -9.19 9.73 1.43
CA LEU A 245 -9.26 9.38 0.01
C LEU A 245 -10.35 8.32 -0.19
N TYR A 246 -11.37 8.65 -0.99
CA TYR A 246 -12.45 7.73 -1.33
C TYR A 246 -12.16 7.05 -2.68
N PHE A 247 -12.30 5.73 -2.73
CA PHE A 247 -12.27 4.96 -3.97
C PHE A 247 -13.68 4.55 -4.37
N ILE A 248 -14.11 5.01 -5.55
CA ILE A 248 -15.48 4.83 -6.02
C ILE A 248 -15.56 3.67 -7.00
N LEU A 249 -16.35 2.64 -6.68
CA LEU A 249 -16.69 1.58 -7.64
C LEU A 249 -17.68 2.16 -8.67
N PHE A 250 -17.13 2.83 -9.68
CA PHE A 250 -17.87 3.52 -10.73
C PHE A 250 -17.96 2.68 -12.01
N ALA A 251 -18.41 1.43 -11.85
CA ALA A 251 -18.42 0.41 -12.89
C ALA A 251 -19.84 -0.03 -13.31
N GLY A 252 -19.92 -0.78 -14.40
CA GLY A 252 -21.12 -1.52 -14.77
C GLY A 252 -21.41 -2.65 -13.77
N TYR A 253 -22.68 -3.08 -13.71
CA TYR A 253 -23.07 -4.21 -12.84
C TYR A 253 -22.47 -5.53 -13.37
N GLY A 254 -21.76 -6.25 -12.51
CA GLY A 254 -21.08 -7.50 -12.83
C GLY A 254 -21.30 -8.59 -11.78
N LEU A 255 -20.62 -9.73 -11.98
CA LEU A 255 -20.67 -10.86 -11.04
C LEU A 255 -20.12 -10.46 -9.66
N ASN A 256 -18.98 -9.77 -9.66
CA ASN A 256 -18.26 -9.31 -8.48
C ASN A 256 -18.62 -7.87 -8.11
N ASP A 257 -19.05 -7.06 -9.09
CA ASP A 257 -19.28 -5.62 -8.94
C ASP A 257 -20.79 -5.33 -8.83
N LYS A 258 -21.27 -5.10 -7.61
CA LYS A 258 -22.72 -4.96 -7.31
C LYS A 258 -23.12 -3.53 -6.93
N ASN A 259 -22.33 -2.57 -7.38
CA ASN A 259 -22.47 -1.14 -7.13
C ASN A 259 -23.81 -0.56 -7.66
N ILE A 260 -23.98 0.74 -7.43
CA ILE A 260 -25.11 1.51 -7.94
C ILE A 260 -24.83 1.88 -9.40
N PRO A 261 -25.81 1.79 -10.32
CA PRO A 261 -25.60 2.19 -11.71
C PRO A 261 -24.99 3.59 -11.82
N THR A 262 -23.96 3.74 -12.67
CA THR A 262 -23.18 4.98 -12.83
C THR A 262 -24.02 6.16 -13.35
N ASN A 263 -25.11 5.89 -14.07
CA ASN A 263 -26.07 6.89 -14.54
C ASN A 263 -27.13 7.30 -13.49
N ASN A 264 -27.07 6.76 -12.27
CA ASN A 264 -27.99 7.13 -11.20
C ASN A 264 -27.68 8.54 -10.68
N ALA A 265 -28.65 9.45 -10.81
CA ALA A 265 -28.48 10.84 -10.41
C ALA A 265 -28.11 11.02 -8.92
N ALA A 266 -28.71 10.24 -8.02
CA ALA A 266 -28.38 10.32 -6.59
C ALA A 266 -26.95 9.86 -6.32
N PHE A 267 -26.47 8.84 -7.03
CA PHE A 267 -25.09 8.37 -6.89
C PHE A 267 -24.09 9.41 -7.41
N GLN A 268 -24.36 10.02 -8.57
CA GLN A 268 -23.51 11.09 -9.10
C GLN A 268 -23.47 12.32 -8.17
N VAL A 269 -24.61 12.70 -7.58
CA VAL A 269 -24.68 13.80 -6.60
C VAL A 269 -23.85 13.46 -5.36
N LEU A 270 -23.97 12.22 -4.84
CA LEU A 270 -23.15 11.77 -3.71
C LEU A 270 -21.66 11.86 -4.04
N VAL A 271 -21.22 11.29 -5.17
CA VAL A 271 -19.81 11.29 -5.58
C VAL A 271 -19.27 12.71 -5.74
N LYS A 272 -20.05 13.64 -6.31
CA LYS A 272 -19.72 15.08 -6.35
C LYS A 272 -19.58 15.67 -4.96
N SER A 273 -20.52 15.38 -4.05
CA SER A 273 -20.46 15.92 -2.68
C SER A 273 -19.26 15.42 -1.89
N LEU A 274 -18.79 14.18 -2.13
CA LEU A 274 -17.56 13.66 -1.53
C LEU A 274 -16.34 14.43 -2.06
N ALA A 275 -16.32 14.74 -3.36
CA ALA A 275 -15.23 15.47 -4.00
C ALA A 275 -15.08 16.93 -3.49
N ASP A 276 -16.13 17.50 -2.89
CA ASP A 276 -16.08 18.86 -2.32
C ASP A 276 -15.14 18.97 -1.09
N TYR A 277 -14.85 17.86 -0.40
CA TYR A 277 -14.04 17.87 0.83
C TYR A 277 -12.98 16.77 0.93
N ALA A 278 -12.96 15.81 0.01
CA ALA A 278 -12.04 14.68 0.03
C ALA A 278 -11.42 14.43 -1.35
N ARG A 279 -10.31 13.68 -1.37
CA ARG A 279 -9.73 13.20 -2.64
C ARG A 279 -10.55 12.02 -3.15
N ILE A 280 -10.71 11.92 -4.47
CA ILE A 280 -11.41 10.81 -5.12
C ILE A 280 -10.43 10.03 -6.00
N GLY A 281 -10.50 8.70 -5.89
CA GLY A 281 -9.87 7.73 -6.78
C GLY A 281 -10.89 6.79 -7.40
N ILE A 282 -10.48 6.10 -8.46
CA ILE A 282 -11.26 5.02 -9.05
C ILE A 282 -11.09 3.74 -8.22
N HIS A 283 -12.17 2.99 -8.01
CA HIS A 283 -12.13 1.60 -7.56
C HIS A 283 -12.48 0.72 -8.77
N PRO A 284 -11.52 0.36 -9.64
CA PRO A 284 -11.85 -0.31 -10.90
C PRO A 284 -12.52 -1.65 -10.64
N SER A 285 -13.45 -2.03 -11.51
CA SER A 285 -14.16 -3.29 -11.39
C SER A 285 -13.21 -4.48 -11.40
N TYR A 286 -13.67 -5.60 -10.85
CA TYR A 286 -12.89 -6.83 -10.91
C TYR A 286 -12.57 -7.24 -12.36
N ALA A 287 -13.47 -6.94 -13.30
CA ALA A 287 -13.32 -7.29 -14.72
C ALA A 287 -12.32 -6.38 -15.45
N SER A 288 -12.22 -5.10 -15.09
CA SER A 288 -11.32 -4.15 -15.76
C SER A 288 -9.84 -4.41 -15.44
N ASN A 289 -9.54 -5.15 -14.37
CA ASN A 289 -8.17 -5.58 -14.03
C ASN A 289 -7.42 -6.26 -15.20
N SER A 290 -8.13 -7.03 -16.03
CA SER A 290 -7.60 -7.70 -17.23
C SER A 290 -8.09 -7.10 -18.55
N ASN A 291 -8.80 -5.97 -18.52
CA ASN A 291 -9.38 -5.33 -19.70
C ASN A 291 -9.12 -3.81 -19.67
N SER A 292 -8.10 -3.38 -20.42
CA SER A 292 -7.66 -1.97 -20.46
C SER A 292 -8.73 -1.03 -21.02
N GLU A 293 -9.49 -1.44 -22.04
CA GLU A 293 -10.57 -0.60 -22.61
C GLU A 293 -11.69 -0.35 -21.60
N LEU A 294 -12.05 -1.37 -20.80
CA LEU A 294 -13.05 -1.21 -19.75
C LEU A 294 -12.53 -0.32 -18.61
N LEU A 295 -11.24 -0.42 -18.27
CA LEU A 295 -10.62 0.46 -17.29
C LEU A 295 -10.66 1.92 -17.75
N GLU A 296 -10.32 2.17 -19.02
CA GLU A 296 -10.40 3.51 -19.64
C GLU A 296 -11.83 4.07 -19.55
N GLU A 297 -12.83 3.25 -19.89
CA GLU A 297 -14.24 3.63 -19.80
C GLU A 297 -14.66 3.98 -18.36
N GLU A 298 -14.30 3.15 -17.38
CA GLU A 298 -14.63 3.37 -15.96
C GLU A 298 -14.00 4.67 -15.42
N ILE A 299 -12.73 4.91 -15.73
CA ILE A 299 -12.00 6.13 -15.36
C ILE A 299 -12.62 7.34 -16.05
N GLY A 300 -12.87 7.26 -17.36
CA GLY A 300 -13.46 8.34 -18.16
C GLY A 300 -14.87 8.72 -17.68
N ASN A 301 -15.69 7.74 -17.33
CA ASN A 301 -17.03 7.96 -16.79
C ASN A 301 -17.00 8.69 -15.44
N LEU A 302 -16.10 8.29 -14.52
CA LEU A 302 -15.95 8.97 -13.22
C LEU A 302 -15.41 10.39 -13.40
N SER A 303 -14.38 10.55 -14.24
CA SER A 303 -13.80 11.84 -14.62
C SER A 303 -14.85 12.78 -15.21
N ALA A 304 -15.71 12.30 -16.11
CA ALA A 304 -16.76 13.09 -16.74
C ALA A 304 -17.82 13.57 -15.73
N VAL A 305 -18.15 12.77 -14.72
CA VAL A 305 -19.09 13.15 -13.65
C VAL A 305 -18.50 14.22 -12.74
N LEU A 306 -17.22 14.10 -12.40
CA LEU A 306 -16.54 15.01 -11.46
C LEU A 306 -15.91 16.24 -12.12
N HIS A 307 -15.78 16.25 -13.46
CA HIS A 307 -15.05 17.27 -14.21
C HIS A 307 -13.60 17.43 -13.74
N MET A 308 -12.95 16.31 -13.41
CA MET A 308 -11.55 16.28 -12.95
C MET A 308 -10.82 15.03 -13.44
N ASP A 309 -9.50 15.11 -13.52
CA ASP A 309 -8.65 13.95 -13.78
C ASP A 309 -8.65 13.00 -12.57
N ILE A 310 -8.85 11.70 -12.82
CA ILE A 310 -8.73 10.66 -11.80
C ILE A 310 -7.37 10.02 -11.94
N ARG A 311 -6.53 10.18 -10.91
CA ARG A 311 -5.12 9.75 -10.92
C ARG A 311 -4.78 8.72 -9.84
N ALA A 312 -5.71 8.45 -8.93
CA ALA A 312 -5.57 7.48 -7.86
C ALA A 312 -6.44 6.24 -8.13
N SER A 313 -5.90 5.05 -7.90
CA SER A 313 -6.58 3.76 -8.08
C SER A 313 -6.45 2.89 -6.83
N ARG A 314 -7.49 2.11 -6.56
CA ARG A 314 -7.42 0.91 -5.73
C ARG A 314 -8.18 -0.21 -6.43
N GLN A 315 -7.56 -1.35 -6.67
CA GLN A 315 -8.24 -2.46 -7.35
C GLN A 315 -9.28 -3.10 -6.44
N HIS A 316 -10.48 -3.36 -6.98
CA HIS A 316 -11.51 -4.13 -6.27
C HIS A 316 -10.97 -5.52 -5.92
N PHE A 317 -11.32 -6.00 -4.73
CA PHE A 317 -10.74 -7.19 -4.10
C PHE A 317 -9.22 -7.14 -3.89
N LEU A 318 -8.55 -6.00 -4.04
CA LEU A 318 -7.09 -5.90 -3.97
C LEU A 318 -6.37 -6.78 -5.00
N LYS A 319 -7.01 -7.00 -6.16
CA LYS A 319 -6.47 -7.87 -7.20
C LYS A 319 -5.36 -7.18 -7.97
N ILE A 320 -4.13 -7.66 -7.75
CA ILE A 320 -2.96 -7.28 -8.53
C ILE A 320 -2.45 -8.52 -9.27
N SER A 321 -2.25 -8.38 -10.57
CA SER A 321 -1.57 -9.35 -11.42
C SER A 321 -0.34 -8.67 -12.01
N MET A 322 0.84 -8.98 -11.47
CA MET A 322 2.09 -8.39 -11.93
C MET A 322 2.50 -8.96 -13.30
N PRO A 323 3.02 -8.14 -14.23
CA PRO A 323 3.02 -6.66 -14.21
C PRO A 323 1.76 -6.03 -14.84
N ALA A 324 0.85 -6.85 -15.40
CA ALA A 324 -0.27 -6.41 -16.23
C ALA A 324 -1.14 -5.33 -15.59
N THR A 325 -1.54 -5.50 -14.32
CA THR A 325 -2.40 -4.52 -13.62
C THR A 325 -1.76 -3.13 -13.60
N TYR A 326 -0.47 -3.03 -13.27
CA TYR A 326 0.21 -1.74 -13.14
C TYR A 326 0.54 -1.11 -14.49
N ARG A 327 0.82 -1.91 -15.52
CA ARG A 327 0.92 -1.39 -16.89
C ARG A 327 -0.41 -0.80 -17.36
N ASN A 328 -1.52 -1.51 -17.14
CA ASN A 328 -2.86 -1.02 -17.51
C ASN A 328 -3.19 0.31 -16.79
N LEU A 329 -2.81 0.46 -15.51
CA LEU A 329 -2.98 1.72 -14.77
C LEU A 329 -2.17 2.86 -15.41
N ILE A 330 -0.91 2.62 -15.75
CA ILE A 330 -0.03 3.63 -16.37
C ILE A 330 -0.56 4.04 -17.75
N GLU A 331 -0.99 3.09 -18.57
CA GLU A 331 -1.59 3.35 -19.89
C GLU A 331 -2.83 4.23 -19.79
N ASN A 332 -3.57 4.14 -18.67
CA ASN A 332 -4.74 4.93 -18.34
C ASN A 332 -4.43 6.12 -17.42
N ASP A 333 -3.19 6.63 -17.47
CA ASP A 333 -2.81 7.89 -16.83
C ASP A 333 -2.90 7.92 -15.29
N ILE A 334 -3.05 6.76 -14.64
CA ILE A 334 -3.04 6.62 -13.18
C ILE A 334 -1.60 6.76 -12.67
N THR A 335 -1.41 7.60 -11.66
CA THR A 335 -0.09 7.89 -11.08
C THR A 335 0.09 7.31 -9.68
N ASP A 336 -1.00 6.96 -8.99
CA ASP A 336 -0.96 6.53 -7.59
C ASP A 336 -1.86 5.29 -7.39
N ASP A 337 -1.26 4.16 -7.04
CA ASP A 337 -1.96 2.93 -6.66
C ASP A 337 -1.93 2.71 -5.15
N TYR A 338 -3.07 2.42 -4.57
CA TYR A 338 -3.27 2.18 -3.14
C TYR A 338 -3.70 0.74 -2.84
N THR A 339 -3.34 -0.20 -3.71
CA THR A 339 -3.78 -1.61 -3.66
C THR A 339 -2.79 -2.50 -2.89
N MET A 340 -1.54 -2.07 -2.69
CA MET A 340 -0.46 -2.88 -2.14
C MET A 340 -0.65 -3.20 -0.64
N GLY A 341 -1.40 -4.26 -0.36
CA GLY A 341 -1.56 -4.87 0.95
C GLY A 341 -2.15 -6.27 0.82
N PHE A 342 -2.33 -6.97 1.94
CA PHE A 342 -2.95 -8.30 1.96
C PHE A 342 -4.38 -8.22 2.48
N ALA A 343 -5.31 -8.88 1.77
CA ALA A 343 -6.69 -9.00 2.22
C ALA A 343 -6.84 -9.93 3.44
N ALA A 344 -5.98 -10.95 3.55
CA ALA A 344 -6.14 -12.01 4.55
C ALA A 344 -5.32 -11.80 5.83
N ARG A 345 -4.35 -10.88 5.82
CA ARG A 345 -3.44 -10.62 6.94
C ARG A 345 -3.07 -9.15 6.99
N PRO A 346 -3.06 -8.52 8.17
CA PRO A 346 -2.59 -7.14 8.31
C PRO A 346 -1.06 -7.08 8.31
N GLY A 347 -0.51 -5.93 7.94
CA GLY A 347 0.92 -5.66 7.87
C GLY A 347 1.38 -5.17 6.49
N PHE A 348 2.69 -5.15 6.27
CA PHE A 348 3.33 -4.46 5.16
C PHE A 348 3.69 -5.46 4.05
N ARG A 349 2.79 -5.64 3.08
CA ARG A 349 3.00 -6.59 1.95
C ARG A 349 4.33 -6.39 1.24
N ALA A 350 4.70 -5.15 0.95
CA ALA A 350 5.99 -4.81 0.32
C ALA A 350 7.13 -4.57 1.33
N GLY A 351 6.92 -4.88 2.62
CA GLY A 351 7.88 -4.63 3.70
C GLY A 351 8.18 -3.15 3.96
N ILE A 352 7.36 -2.24 3.44
CA ILE A 352 7.57 -0.79 3.48
C ILE A 352 6.25 -0.09 3.81
N CYS A 353 6.30 1.00 4.58
CA CYS A 353 5.16 1.87 4.91
C CYS A 353 5.25 3.27 4.29
N SER A 354 6.32 3.54 3.54
CA SER A 354 6.48 4.76 2.74
C SER A 354 6.05 4.52 1.29
N THR A 355 5.61 5.59 0.63
CA THR A 355 5.37 5.58 -0.82
C THR A 355 6.66 5.29 -1.57
N PHE A 356 6.59 4.50 -2.64
CA PHE A 356 7.73 4.21 -3.50
C PHE A 356 7.28 4.11 -4.96
N LYS A 357 8.19 4.34 -5.91
CA LYS A 357 7.91 4.13 -7.34
C LYS A 357 7.90 2.65 -7.67
N TRP A 358 6.97 2.21 -8.51
CA TRP A 358 6.98 0.86 -9.03
C TRP A 358 8.12 0.65 -10.03
N TYR A 359 8.89 -0.41 -9.81
CA TYR A 359 9.89 -0.93 -10.74
C TYR A 359 9.27 -2.07 -11.53
N ASP A 360 9.12 -1.88 -12.84
CA ASP A 360 8.68 -2.93 -13.75
C ASP A 360 9.84 -3.92 -13.95
N LEU A 361 9.79 -5.01 -13.19
CA LEU A 361 10.88 -5.98 -13.08
C LEU A 361 11.13 -6.74 -14.40
N GLU A 362 10.09 -7.01 -15.18
CA GLU A 362 10.22 -7.65 -16.49
C GLU A 362 10.95 -6.76 -17.50
N SER A 363 10.67 -5.45 -17.47
CA SER A 363 11.28 -4.49 -18.40
C SER A 363 12.57 -3.84 -17.88
N GLU A 364 12.90 -4.01 -16.59
CA GLU A 364 14.03 -3.39 -15.89
C GLU A 364 13.98 -1.85 -15.90
N VAL A 365 12.79 -1.28 -15.66
CA VAL A 365 12.55 0.17 -15.72
C VAL A 365 11.83 0.68 -14.48
N VAL A 366 12.30 1.82 -13.97
CA VAL A 366 11.58 2.61 -12.96
C VAL A 366 10.45 3.36 -13.65
N THR A 367 9.23 3.18 -13.16
CA THR A 367 8.04 3.88 -13.70
C THR A 367 7.70 5.13 -12.88
N ASN A 368 6.73 5.91 -13.35
CA ASN A 368 6.18 7.03 -12.59
C ASN A 368 5.01 6.64 -11.67
N LEU A 369 4.52 5.39 -11.74
CA LEU A 369 3.47 4.90 -10.85
C LEU A 369 4.01 4.79 -9.43
N LYS A 370 3.36 5.49 -8.50
CA LYS A 370 3.65 5.44 -7.07
C LYS A 370 2.76 4.41 -6.40
N ILE A 371 3.37 3.58 -5.57
CA ILE A 371 2.68 2.58 -4.77
C ILE A 371 2.59 3.08 -3.34
N HIS A 372 1.37 3.07 -2.81
CA HIS A 372 1.01 3.51 -1.48
C HIS A 372 0.51 2.30 -0.69
N PRO A 373 1.41 1.60 0.03
CA PRO A 373 1.03 0.39 0.74
C PRO A 373 0.12 0.69 1.93
N PHE A 374 -0.93 -0.11 2.11
CA PHE A 374 -1.81 -0.02 3.26
C PHE A 374 -1.50 -1.13 4.27
N ALA A 375 -1.64 -0.81 5.56
CA ALA A 375 -1.26 -1.72 6.65
C ALA A 375 -2.43 -2.59 7.15
N ILE A 376 -3.65 -2.05 7.09
CA ILE A 376 -4.82 -2.66 7.70
C ILE A 376 -6.08 -2.41 6.87
N MET A 377 -6.97 -3.40 6.85
CA MET A 377 -8.31 -3.32 6.29
C MET A 377 -9.34 -3.86 7.29
N ASP A 378 -10.49 -3.21 7.41
CA ASP A 378 -11.61 -3.65 8.25
C ASP A 378 -12.05 -5.10 7.98
N GLY A 379 -12.24 -5.46 6.71
CA GLY A 379 -12.57 -6.82 6.27
C GLY A 379 -11.47 -7.83 6.59
N THR A 380 -10.19 -7.43 6.62
CA THR A 380 -9.10 -8.34 7.04
C THR A 380 -9.34 -8.83 8.46
N LEU A 381 -9.61 -7.91 9.38
CA LEU A 381 -9.86 -8.23 10.78
C LEU A 381 -11.20 -8.96 10.93
N ARG A 382 -12.28 -8.40 10.38
CA ARG A 382 -13.62 -8.95 10.59
C ARG A 382 -13.86 -10.27 9.89
N ASP A 383 -13.57 -10.35 8.60
CA ASP A 383 -14.02 -11.44 7.74
C ASP A 383 -12.96 -12.53 7.56
N TYR A 384 -11.68 -12.15 7.45
CA TYR A 384 -10.59 -13.12 7.27
C TYR A 384 -10.07 -13.66 8.59
N MET A 385 -9.96 -12.82 9.62
CA MET A 385 -9.43 -13.20 10.93
C MET A 385 -10.51 -13.46 11.99
N SER A 386 -11.78 -13.12 11.72
CA SER A 386 -12.88 -13.27 12.68
C SER A 386 -12.64 -12.53 14.01
N VAL A 387 -11.96 -11.39 13.96
CA VAL A 387 -11.70 -10.54 15.13
C VAL A 387 -12.97 -9.79 15.52
N ASP A 388 -13.25 -9.76 16.81
CA ASP A 388 -14.35 -8.96 17.37
C ASP A 388 -13.93 -7.50 17.55
N ALA A 389 -14.91 -6.59 17.45
CA ALA A 389 -14.66 -5.15 17.50
C ALA A 389 -13.87 -4.73 18.76
N SER A 390 -14.16 -5.31 19.92
CA SER A 390 -13.47 -5.01 21.19
C SER A 390 -11.99 -5.40 21.20
N GLU A 391 -11.55 -6.28 20.30
CA GLU A 391 -10.16 -6.76 20.22
C GLU A 391 -9.41 -6.15 19.03
N ALA A 392 -10.12 -5.47 18.11
CA ALA A 392 -9.54 -4.96 16.87
C ALA A 392 -8.35 -4.02 17.10
N MET A 393 -8.42 -3.15 18.12
CA MET A 393 -7.32 -2.22 18.43
C MET A 393 -6.04 -2.92 18.88
N ASN A 394 -6.11 -4.15 19.43
CA ASN A 394 -4.92 -4.94 19.77
C ASN A 394 -4.12 -5.34 18.51
N HIS A 395 -4.77 -5.39 17.35
CA HIS A 395 -4.13 -5.66 16.07
C HIS A 395 -3.73 -4.37 15.32
N ILE A 396 -4.48 -3.28 15.52
CA ILE A 396 -4.27 -2.00 14.83
C ILE A 396 -3.12 -1.22 15.47
N GLN A 397 -3.11 -1.09 16.81
CA GLN A 397 -2.16 -0.21 17.51
C GLN A 397 -0.69 -0.55 17.21
N PRO A 398 -0.27 -1.84 17.23
CA PRO A 398 1.12 -2.17 16.91
C PRO A 398 1.55 -1.71 15.51
N LEU A 399 0.64 -1.73 14.53
CA LEU A 399 0.94 -1.28 13.17
C LEU A 399 1.08 0.24 13.10
N ILE A 400 0.26 1.00 13.85
CA ILE A 400 0.41 2.45 13.97
C ILE A 400 1.78 2.78 14.57
N ASP A 401 2.13 2.10 15.67
CA ASP A 401 3.39 2.32 16.38
C ASP A 401 4.61 2.03 15.48
N GLU A 402 4.57 0.95 14.70
CA GLU A 402 5.61 0.64 13.71
C GLU A 402 5.78 1.73 12.65
N VAL A 403 4.68 2.30 12.16
CA VAL A 403 4.76 3.36 11.16
C VAL A 403 5.24 4.69 11.76
N LYS A 404 4.83 5.01 12.99
CA LYS A 404 5.35 6.16 13.74
C LYS A 404 6.86 6.03 13.96
N ASN A 405 7.32 4.87 14.41
CA ASN A 405 8.74 4.59 14.62
C ASN A 405 9.58 4.76 13.33
N ALA A 406 9.01 4.42 12.18
CA ALA A 406 9.62 4.56 10.87
C ALA A 406 9.48 5.97 10.26
N ASN A 407 8.71 6.86 10.88
CA ASN A 407 8.24 8.13 10.30
C ASN A 407 7.68 7.95 8.87
N GLY A 408 6.86 6.92 8.67
CA GLY A 408 6.23 6.58 7.39
C GLY A 408 4.80 7.10 7.26
N THR A 409 4.05 6.53 6.31
CA THR A 409 2.62 6.87 6.11
C THR A 409 1.74 5.71 6.54
N PHE A 410 0.92 5.91 7.57
CA PHE A 410 -0.05 4.90 7.98
C PHE A 410 -1.29 5.04 7.09
N ILE A 411 -1.53 4.02 6.25
CA ILE A 411 -2.70 3.97 5.38
C ILE A 411 -3.63 2.85 5.86
N SER A 412 -4.87 3.21 6.20
CA SER A 412 -5.93 2.28 6.59
C SER A 412 -7.01 2.20 5.51
N LEU A 413 -7.54 1.00 5.26
CA LEU A 413 -8.61 0.72 4.31
C LEU A 413 -9.89 0.38 5.05
N TRP A 414 -10.94 1.15 4.81
CA TRP A 414 -12.27 0.93 5.38
C TRP A 414 -13.32 0.97 4.28
N HIS A 415 -14.50 0.42 4.55
CA HIS A 415 -15.66 0.51 3.67
C HIS A 415 -16.74 1.36 4.34
N ASN A 416 -17.51 2.13 3.57
CA ASN A 416 -18.66 2.86 4.14
C ASN A 416 -19.65 1.91 4.85
N GLU A 417 -19.79 0.68 4.35
CA GLU A 417 -20.62 -0.37 4.96
C GLU A 417 -20.15 -0.76 6.38
N SER A 418 -18.85 -0.77 6.66
CA SER A 418 -18.34 -1.22 7.96
C SER A 418 -18.65 -0.26 9.10
N LEU A 419 -19.03 0.97 8.76
CA LEU A 419 -19.49 1.98 9.70
C LEU A 419 -21.02 1.99 9.85
N SER A 420 -21.70 0.97 9.36
CA SER A 420 -23.16 0.83 9.51
C SER A 420 -23.59 0.52 10.95
N ASP A 421 -22.67 0.00 11.78
CA ASP A 421 -22.95 -0.52 13.13
C ASP A 421 -24.07 -1.59 13.17
N GLU A 422 -24.31 -2.27 12.04
CA GLU A 422 -25.34 -3.31 11.91
C GLU A 422 -24.74 -4.68 11.58
N ASN A 423 -25.48 -5.75 11.91
CA ASN A 423 -25.10 -7.13 11.62
C ASN A 423 -23.68 -7.49 12.10
N ARG A 424 -22.80 -7.86 11.17
CA ARG A 424 -21.40 -8.21 11.43
C ARG A 424 -20.54 -6.99 11.81
N TRP A 425 -21.02 -5.78 11.56
CA TRP A 425 -20.28 -4.54 11.79
C TRP A 425 -20.63 -3.82 13.10
N LYS A 426 -21.39 -4.48 13.98
CA LYS A 426 -21.65 -3.95 15.33
C LYS A 426 -20.35 -3.68 16.08
N GLY A 427 -20.21 -2.47 16.64
CA GLY A 427 -19.05 -1.98 17.37
C GLY A 427 -17.93 -1.40 16.49
N TRP A 428 -17.99 -1.54 15.16
CA TRP A 428 -16.89 -1.13 14.28
C TRP A 428 -16.78 0.38 14.08
N VAL A 429 -17.85 1.13 14.33
CA VAL A 429 -17.80 2.60 14.39
C VAL A 429 -16.83 3.07 15.48
N ASP A 430 -16.82 2.41 16.64
CA ASP A 430 -15.92 2.80 17.73
C ASP A 430 -14.49 2.35 17.47
N VAL A 431 -14.29 1.19 16.84
CA VAL A 431 -12.95 0.78 16.35
C VAL A 431 -12.38 1.82 15.39
N TYR A 432 -13.19 2.31 14.45
CA TYR A 432 -12.73 3.30 13.50
C TYR A 432 -12.38 4.63 14.18
N LYS A 433 -13.21 5.09 15.14
CA LYS A 433 -12.91 6.27 15.97
C LYS A 433 -11.59 6.13 16.72
N ASP A 434 -11.39 4.99 17.39
CA ASP A 434 -10.18 4.73 18.16
C ASP A 434 -8.94 4.71 17.25
N LEU A 435 -9.06 4.10 16.07
CA LEU A 435 -8.00 4.10 15.05
C LEU A 435 -7.66 5.53 14.60
N ILE A 436 -8.64 6.32 14.16
CA ILE A 436 -8.36 7.66 13.62
C ILE A 436 -7.80 8.59 14.71
N CYS A 437 -8.24 8.45 15.97
CA CYS A 437 -7.66 9.19 17.09
C CYS A 437 -6.19 8.78 17.30
N SER A 438 -5.91 7.49 17.48
CA SER A 438 -4.55 7.00 17.72
C SER A 438 -3.59 7.30 16.57
N ALA A 439 -4.07 7.17 15.34
CA ALA A 439 -3.28 7.42 14.14
C ALA A 439 -3.08 8.92 13.85
N SER A 440 -3.94 9.82 14.34
CA SER A 440 -3.79 11.27 14.13
C SER A 440 -3.01 11.96 15.26
N ASP A 441 -2.87 11.30 16.41
CA ASP A 441 -2.06 11.80 17.51
C ASP A 441 -0.57 11.75 17.14
N ASN A 442 0.05 12.90 16.88
CA ASN A 442 1.49 13.04 16.61
C ASN A 442 2.39 12.86 17.86
N LYS A 443 1.88 12.22 18.91
CA LYS A 443 2.65 11.92 20.12
C LYS A 443 3.35 10.57 20.03
#